data_AF-A0A164SH23-F1
#
_entry.id   AF-A0A164SH23-F1
#
_cell.length_a   1.000
_cell.length_b   1.000
_cell.length_c   1.000
_cell.angle_alpha   90.00
_cell.angle_beta   90.00
_cell.angle_gamma   90.00
#
_symmetry.space_group_name_H-M   'P 1'
#
loop_
_entity.id
_entity.type
_entity.pdbx_description
1 polymer ?
#
loop_
_entity_poly.entity_id
_entity_poly.type
_entity_poly.pdbx_seq_one_letter_code
_entity_poly.pdbx_strand_id
1 'polypeptide(L)'
;MRTLALLALILASAWATEKRYDGYKVVQVKAKDVPSFQTLAKLYDEQSSIYDFWTEPRSLEEPIDIMVPPAYTETFERLLQTHNLEHRIKIADVQSAIEISRKDQALPTVVQEPRSRSGSLRYKLNWTEYHDYTTIVLFLAELAQNYPDIVTLITIGKTHENREMYMVKISNSQTSNATKNAILVDGGIHAREWIAPAFNTWLIHELVENYAAHPQYLDNLDWYILPVMNPDGYVYSFADDRLWRKNRNPVNGPCVGIDLNRNFGFHWNGKGRICWQRM
;
A
#
# COMPACT_ATOMS: atom_id res chain seq x y z
N MET A 1 63.23 17.95 4.83
CA MET A 1 62.19 17.52 5.80
C MET A 1 60.85 17.58 5.10
N ARG A 2 60.25 16.42 4.82
CA ARG A 2 58.96 16.29 4.12
C ARG A 2 57.84 16.26 5.16
N THR A 3 56.96 17.26 5.16
CA THR A 3 55.70 17.23 5.91
C THR A 3 54.61 16.69 4.99
N LEU A 4 54.17 15.46 5.22
CA LEU A 4 52.96 14.88 4.64
C LEU A 4 51.77 15.34 5.51
N ALA A 5 50.86 16.12 4.93
CA ALA A 5 49.55 16.39 5.52
C ALA A 5 48.60 15.27 5.08
N LEU A 6 48.17 14.44 6.04
CA LEU A 6 47.07 13.50 5.85
C LEU A 6 45.73 14.25 5.98
N LEU A 7 45.04 14.43 4.86
CA LEU A 7 43.63 14.81 4.84
C LEU A 7 42.79 13.54 5.03
N ALA A 8 42.21 13.37 6.22
CA ALA A 8 41.16 12.40 6.44
C ALA A 8 39.83 13.00 5.94
N LEU A 9 39.34 12.54 4.79
CA LEU A 9 37.95 12.77 4.38
C LEU A 9 37.06 11.83 5.19
N ILE A 10 36.32 12.37 6.15
CA ILE A 10 35.19 11.69 6.77
C ILE A 10 33.99 11.89 5.84
N LEU A 11 33.71 10.91 4.99
CA LEU A 11 32.42 10.81 4.28
C LEU A 11 31.36 10.37 5.30
N ALA A 12 30.69 11.34 5.92
CA ALA A 12 29.45 11.06 6.63
C ALA A 12 28.34 10.82 5.58
N SER A 13 28.15 9.55 5.19
CA SER A 13 26.94 9.15 4.48
C SER A 13 25.77 9.28 5.44
N ALA A 14 24.95 10.31 5.27
CA ALA A 14 23.63 10.39 5.90
C ALA A 14 22.72 9.35 5.22
N TRP A 15 22.77 8.11 5.69
CA TRP A 15 21.69 7.17 5.41
C TRP A 15 20.49 7.72 6.16
N ALA A 16 19.46 8.16 5.42
CA ALA A 16 18.16 8.39 6.04
C ALA A 16 17.76 7.05 6.67
N THR A 17 17.78 6.98 7.99
CA THR A 17 17.38 5.77 8.70
C THR A 17 15.89 5.59 8.49
N GLU A 18 15.52 4.41 8.02
CA GLU A 18 14.13 3.99 7.89
C GLU A 18 13.34 4.32 9.17
N LYS A 19 12.11 4.81 9.01
CA LYS A 19 11.25 5.19 10.13
C LYS A 19 10.88 3.97 10.96
N ARG A 20 11.18 4.03 12.25
CA ARG A 20 10.86 2.97 13.22
C ARG A 20 9.61 3.29 14.03
N TYR A 21 8.98 2.22 14.52
CA TYR A 21 7.76 2.22 15.31
C TYR A 21 7.95 1.53 16.68
N ASP A 22 9.16 1.60 17.25
CA ASP A 22 9.47 0.96 18.52
C ASP A 22 8.54 1.48 19.63
N GLY A 23 7.91 0.56 20.36
CA GLY A 23 6.99 0.86 21.45
C GLY A 23 5.61 1.37 21.01
N TYR A 24 5.35 1.51 19.70
CA TYR A 24 4.00 1.80 19.22
C TYR A 24 3.12 0.57 19.42
N LYS A 25 1.90 0.79 19.89
CA LYS A 25 0.90 -0.26 20.13
C LYS A 25 -0.30 -0.07 19.21
N VAL A 26 -0.91 -1.15 18.75
CA VAL A 26 -2.28 -1.09 18.19
C VAL A 26 -3.25 -1.56 19.26
N VAL A 27 -4.12 -0.65 19.68
CA VAL A 27 -5.18 -0.91 20.64
C VAL A 27 -6.49 -1.01 19.89
N GLN A 28 -7.19 -2.13 20.06
CA GLN A 28 -8.55 -2.29 19.58
C GLN A 28 -9.51 -1.78 20.64
N VAL A 29 -10.35 -0.81 20.28
CA VAL A 29 -11.28 -0.13 21.20
C VAL A 29 -12.70 -0.31 20.69
N LYS A 30 -13.64 -0.66 21.57
CA LYS A 30 -15.06 -0.78 21.27
C LYS A 30 -15.87 0.22 22.10
N ALA A 31 -16.70 0.99 21.43
CA ALA A 31 -17.67 1.86 22.09
C ALA A 31 -18.76 1.01 22.75
N LYS A 32 -19.24 1.42 23.92
CA LYS A 32 -20.31 0.73 24.66
C LYS A 32 -21.68 1.36 24.40
N ASP A 33 -21.69 2.64 24.07
CA ASP A 33 -22.87 3.49 23.94
C ASP A 33 -22.59 4.69 23.03
N VAL A 34 -23.63 5.46 22.73
CA VAL A 34 -23.53 6.65 21.87
C VAL A 34 -22.50 7.67 22.39
N PRO A 35 -22.46 8.03 23.69
CA PRO A 35 -21.45 8.97 24.22
C PRO A 35 -20.00 8.50 24.05
N SER A 36 -19.71 7.23 24.32
CA SER A 36 -18.37 6.67 24.13
C SER A 36 -17.97 6.63 22.65
N PHE A 37 -18.91 6.33 21.73
CA PHE A 37 -18.67 6.44 20.30
C PHE A 37 -18.40 7.87 19.85
N GLN A 38 -19.18 8.85 20.35
CA GLN A 38 -18.94 10.27 20.07
C GLN A 38 -17.56 10.72 20.56
N THR A 39 -17.09 10.17 21.67
CA THR A 39 -15.73 10.41 22.17
C THR A 39 -14.68 9.89 21.20
N LEU A 40 -14.84 8.67 20.68
CA LEU A 40 -13.93 8.08 19.69
C LEU A 40 -13.98 8.82 18.34
N ALA A 41 -15.17 9.22 17.89
CA ALA A 41 -15.34 10.02 16.68
C ALA A 41 -14.66 11.40 16.82
N LYS A 42 -14.81 12.05 17.98
CA LYS A 42 -14.10 13.30 18.28
C LYS A 42 -12.58 13.11 18.31
N LEU A 43 -12.10 12.03 18.94
CA LEU A 43 -10.68 11.70 18.96
C LEU A 43 -10.13 11.49 17.54
N TYR A 44 -10.89 10.81 16.68
CA TYR A 44 -10.58 10.62 15.27
C TYR A 44 -10.52 11.97 14.52
N ASP A 45 -11.49 12.84 14.73
CA ASP A 45 -11.55 14.13 14.03
C ASP A 45 -10.43 15.09 14.47
N GLU A 46 -10.13 15.14 15.77
CA GLU A 46 -9.25 16.16 16.36
C GLU A 46 -7.80 15.71 16.57
N GLN A 47 -7.55 14.40 16.74
CA GLN A 47 -6.25 13.87 17.18
C GLN A 47 -5.63 12.85 16.20
N SER A 48 -6.13 12.78 14.96
CA SER A 48 -5.53 11.93 13.89
C SER A 48 -4.11 12.34 13.45
N SER A 49 -3.58 13.46 13.95
CA SER A 49 -2.16 13.81 13.79
C SER A 49 -1.24 13.13 14.81
N ILE A 50 -1.81 12.67 15.93
CA ILE A 50 -1.10 11.99 17.01
C ILE A 50 -1.34 10.48 16.93
N TYR A 51 -2.60 10.07 16.83
CA TYR A 51 -3.03 8.68 16.75
C TYR A 51 -3.30 8.28 15.31
N ASP A 52 -2.75 7.15 14.86
CA ASP A 52 -3.02 6.63 13.51
C ASP A 52 -4.15 5.59 13.59
N PHE A 53 -5.31 5.96 13.05
CA PHE A 53 -6.48 5.10 13.01
C PHE A 53 -6.38 4.14 11.83
N TRP A 54 -6.28 2.85 12.13
CA TRP A 54 -6.27 1.80 11.13
C TRP A 54 -7.68 1.44 10.67
N THR A 55 -8.67 1.67 11.54
CA THR A 55 -10.09 1.57 11.23
C THR A 55 -10.77 2.91 11.55
N GLU A 56 -11.67 3.36 10.68
CA GLU A 56 -12.46 4.55 10.94
C GLU A 56 -13.63 4.24 11.90
N PRO A 57 -14.03 5.18 12.77
CA PRO A 57 -15.27 5.06 13.55
C PRO A 57 -16.49 5.07 12.62
N ARG A 58 -17.12 3.91 12.39
CA ARG A 58 -18.28 3.78 11.48
C ARG A 58 -19.60 3.59 12.21
N SER A 59 -19.59 2.77 13.25
CA SER A 59 -20.78 2.42 14.02
C SER A 59 -20.44 2.06 15.46
N LEU A 60 -21.47 1.90 16.28
CA LEU A 60 -21.33 1.43 17.67
C LEU A 60 -20.91 -0.04 17.77
N GLU A 61 -21.20 -0.84 16.75
CA GLU A 61 -21.00 -2.29 16.81
C GLU A 61 -19.57 -2.69 16.44
N GLU A 62 -18.93 -1.90 15.57
CA GLU A 62 -17.61 -2.18 15.04
C GLU A 62 -16.50 -1.66 15.97
N PRO A 63 -15.50 -2.50 16.30
CA PRO A 63 -14.33 -2.04 17.03
C PRO A 63 -13.42 -1.20 16.12
N ILE A 64 -12.67 -0.30 16.75
CA ILE A 64 -11.74 0.63 16.10
C ILE A 64 -10.32 0.25 16.49
N ASP A 65 -9.45 0.02 15.50
CA ASP A 65 -8.03 -0.22 15.73
C ASP A 65 -7.27 1.11 15.64
N ILE A 66 -6.58 1.47 16.73
CA ILE A 66 -5.87 2.74 16.86
C ILE A 66 -4.41 2.45 17.20
N MET A 67 -3.50 2.91 16.37
CA MET A 67 -2.07 2.89 16.67
C MET A 67 -1.69 4.08 17.54
N VAL A 68 -1.10 3.79 18.70
CA VAL A 68 -0.78 4.74 19.76
C VAL A 68 0.74 4.86 19.88
N PRO A 69 1.31 6.07 19.76
CA PRO A 69 2.73 6.28 20.00
C PRO A 69 3.10 6.06 21.48
N PRO A 70 4.32 5.58 21.77
CA PRO A 70 4.75 5.32 23.15
C PRO A 70 4.62 6.56 24.05
N ALA A 71 4.96 7.74 23.53
CA ALA A 71 4.87 9.02 24.25
C ALA A 71 3.45 9.41 24.70
N TYR A 72 2.40 8.83 24.09
CA TYR A 72 1.00 9.14 24.40
C TYR A 72 0.26 7.98 25.07
N THR A 73 0.94 6.89 25.40
CA THR A 73 0.31 5.66 25.93
C THR A 73 -0.46 5.94 27.23
N GLU A 74 0.15 6.59 28.21
CA GLU A 74 -0.51 6.88 29.50
C GLU A 74 -1.73 7.81 29.36
N THR A 75 -1.62 8.79 28.46
CA THR A 75 -2.72 9.74 28.20
C THR A 75 -3.89 9.04 27.53
N PHE A 76 -3.58 8.14 26.57
CA PHE A 76 -4.58 7.32 25.90
C PHE A 76 -5.25 6.34 26.87
N GLU A 77 -4.48 5.64 27.71
CA GLU A 77 -5.03 4.72 28.73
C GLU A 77 -5.96 5.44 29.71
N ARG A 78 -5.61 6.65 30.15
CA ARG A 78 -6.48 7.47 31.00
C ARG A 78 -7.78 7.86 30.28
N LEU A 79 -7.71 8.19 28.99
CA LEU A 79 -8.89 8.47 28.17
C LEU A 79 -9.81 7.24 28.11
N LEU A 80 -9.24 6.05 27.89
CA LEU A 80 -9.99 4.79 27.87
C LEU A 80 -10.70 4.53 29.20
N GLN A 81 -10.00 4.72 30.33
CA GLN A 81 -10.55 4.53 31.67
C GLN A 81 -11.66 5.55 31.99
N THR A 82 -11.40 6.84 31.72
CA THR A 82 -12.34 7.95 32.01
C THR A 82 -13.67 7.78 31.29
N HIS A 83 -13.63 7.29 30.05
CA HIS A 83 -14.82 7.07 29.23
C HIS A 83 -15.31 5.61 29.27
N ASN A 84 -14.76 4.78 30.17
CA ASN A 84 -15.11 3.39 30.36
C ASN A 84 -15.13 2.58 29.04
N LEU A 85 -14.15 2.83 28.16
CA LEU A 85 -14.03 2.19 26.85
C LEU A 85 -13.52 0.75 26.96
N GLU A 86 -14.22 -0.19 26.35
CA GLU A 86 -13.74 -1.57 26.24
C GLU A 86 -12.56 -1.61 25.27
N HIS A 87 -11.45 -2.24 25.67
CA HIS A 87 -10.27 -2.27 24.82
C HIS A 87 -9.39 -3.49 25.09
N ARG A 88 -8.57 -3.82 24.10
CA ARG A 88 -7.49 -4.81 24.21
C ARG A 88 -6.31 -4.41 23.36
N ILE A 89 -5.10 -4.79 23.78
CA ILE A 89 -3.90 -4.64 22.97
C ILE A 89 -3.98 -5.69 21.86
N LYS A 90 -4.05 -5.24 20.60
CA LYS A 90 -4.06 -6.10 19.40
C LYS A 90 -2.65 -6.35 18.89
N ILE A 91 -1.79 -5.33 18.94
CA ILE A 91 -0.35 -5.42 18.63
C ILE A 91 0.41 -4.70 19.75
N ALA A 92 1.26 -5.43 20.46
CA ALA A 92 2.00 -4.90 21.61
C ALA A 92 3.24 -4.08 21.23
N ASP A 93 3.83 -4.37 20.07
CA ASP A 93 4.92 -3.61 19.49
C ASP A 93 4.85 -3.69 17.96
N VAL A 94 4.55 -2.55 17.33
CA VAL A 94 4.36 -2.47 15.88
C VAL A 94 5.66 -2.71 15.13
N GLN A 95 6.79 -2.24 15.66
CA GLN A 95 8.08 -2.45 15.03
C GLN A 95 8.44 -3.94 14.93
N SER A 96 8.24 -4.71 16.01
CA SER A 96 8.42 -6.16 16.00
C SER A 96 7.54 -6.84 14.96
N ALA A 97 6.28 -6.42 14.81
CA ALA A 97 5.38 -6.96 13.79
C ALA A 97 5.87 -6.65 12.35
N ILE A 98 6.41 -5.45 12.11
CA ILE A 98 7.02 -5.08 10.82
C ILE A 98 8.27 -5.93 10.55
N GLU A 99 9.14 -6.12 11.54
CA GLU A 99 10.37 -6.90 11.39
C GLU A 99 10.10 -8.39 11.16
N ILE A 100 9.08 -8.96 11.80
CA ILE A 100 8.60 -10.32 11.51
C ILE A 100 8.12 -10.40 10.06
N SER A 101 7.23 -9.48 9.65
CA SER A 101 6.72 -9.44 8.27
C SER A 101 7.82 -9.29 7.23
N ARG A 102 8.95 -8.66 7.54
CA ARG A 102 10.09 -8.51 6.63
C ARG A 102 11.04 -9.70 6.64
N LYS A 103 11.19 -10.39 7.76
CA LYS A 103 11.97 -11.64 7.80
C LYS A 103 11.30 -12.73 6.97
N ASP A 104 9.97 -12.72 6.93
CA ASP A 104 9.17 -13.63 6.11
C ASP A 104 9.13 -13.20 4.63
N GLN A 105 9.55 -11.98 4.31
CA GLN A 105 9.81 -11.57 2.92
C GLN A 105 11.21 -12.03 2.53
N ALA A 106 11.34 -12.83 1.46
CA ALA A 106 12.64 -12.91 0.81
C ALA A 106 13.05 -11.49 0.39
N LEU A 107 14.37 -11.24 0.40
CA LEU A 107 14.94 -9.99 -0.08
C LEU A 107 14.23 -9.58 -1.39
N PRO A 108 13.92 -8.29 -1.62
CA PRO A 108 13.40 -7.79 -2.89
C PRO A 108 14.44 -8.07 -3.98
N THR A 109 14.38 -9.29 -4.48
CA THR A 109 15.31 -9.81 -5.44
C THR A 109 14.41 -10.13 -6.59
N VAL A 110 14.59 -9.35 -7.64
CA VAL A 110 14.19 -9.75 -8.97
C VAL A 110 14.90 -11.08 -9.23
N VAL A 111 14.24 -12.21 -8.90
CA VAL A 111 14.80 -13.53 -9.13
C VAL A 111 14.71 -13.75 -10.63
N GLN A 112 15.81 -13.53 -11.32
CA GLN A 112 15.96 -13.97 -12.70
C GLN A 112 16.12 -15.49 -12.68
N GLU A 113 15.01 -16.20 -12.81
CA GLU A 113 15.08 -17.64 -12.98
C GLU A 113 15.74 -17.96 -14.33
N PRO A 114 16.75 -18.86 -14.37
CA PRO A 114 17.27 -19.37 -15.63
C PRO A 114 16.10 -19.93 -16.44
N ARG A 115 16.01 -19.57 -17.73
CA ARG A 115 14.98 -20.17 -18.61
C ARG A 115 15.16 -21.68 -18.63
N SER A 116 14.36 -22.40 -17.84
CA SER A 116 14.43 -23.85 -17.78
C SER A 116 13.85 -24.49 -19.05
N ARG A 117 12.97 -23.75 -19.76
CA ARG A 117 12.38 -24.13 -21.06
C ARG A 117 12.10 -22.90 -21.94
N SER A 118 12.00 -23.11 -23.26
CA SER A 118 11.44 -22.10 -24.18
C SER A 118 10.00 -21.78 -23.76
N GLY A 119 9.71 -20.51 -23.44
CA GLY A 119 8.39 -20.05 -22.99
C GLY A 119 8.19 -19.93 -21.47
N SER A 120 9.18 -20.22 -20.62
CA SER A 120 9.07 -19.93 -19.18
C SER A 120 9.33 -18.45 -18.89
N LEU A 121 8.48 -17.82 -18.06
CA LEU A 121 8.71 -16.47 -17.53
C LEU A 121 10.02 -16.43 -16.70
N ARG A 122 10.83 -15.39 -16.91
CA ARG A 122 12.06 -15.04 -16.20
C ARG A 122 11.79 -14.35 -14.87
N TYR A 123 10.66 -13.66 -14.76
CA TYR A 123 10.14 -12.95 -13.61
C TYR A 123 8.81 -13.57 -13.24
N LYS A 124 8.78 -14.22 -12.07
CA LYS A 124 7.58 -14.80 -11.49
C LYS A 124 7.40 -14.24 -10.09
N LEU A 125 6.14 -14.02 -9.73
CA LEU A 125 5.76 -13.76 -8.36
C LEU A 125 5.38 -15.10 -7.72
N ASN A 126 5.70 -15.28 -6.43
CA ASN A 126 5.36 -16.52 -5.71
C ASN A 126 4.09 -16.38 -4.85
N TRP A 127 3.60 -15.15 -4.64
CA TRP A 127 2.45 -14.79 -3.79
C TRP A 127 2.51 -15.33 -2.36
N THR A 128 3.68 -15.81 -1.93
CA THR A 128 3.99 -16.14 -0.53
C THR A 128 4.69 -14.99 0.18
N GLU A 129 5.07 -13.94 -0.57
CA GLU A 129 5.66 -12.71 -0.06
C GLU A 129 5.14 -11.46 -0.79
N TYR A 130 5.51 -10.29 -0.29
CA TYR A 130 5.21 -9.02 -0.93
C TYR A 130 6.36 -8.56 -1.81
N HIS A 131 6.04 -8.13 -3.04
CA HIS A 131 7.03 -7.74 -4.04
C HIS A 131 7.07 -6.23 -4.23
N ASP A 132 8.27 -5.68 -4.46
CA ASP A 132 8.42 -4.26 -4.73
C ASP A 132 7.82 -3.85 -6.10
N TYR A 133 7.69 -2.54 -6.29
CA TYR A 133 7.10 -1.99 -7.51
C TYR A 133 7.83 -2.42 -8.78
N THR A 134 9.17 -2.45 -8.75
CA THR A 134 9.99 -2.80 -9.90
C THR A 134 9.78 -4.26 -10.31
N THR A 135 9.72 -5.16 -9.35
CA THR A 135 9.47 -6.59 -9.55
C THR A 135 8.08 -6.81 -10.14
N ILE A 136 7.06 -6.12 -9.63
CA ILE A 136 5.71 -6.15 -10.19
C ILE A 136 5.73 -5.69 -11.66
N VAL A 137 6.36 -4.55 -11.97
CA VAL A 137 6.42 -4.04 -13.35
C VAL A 137 7.12 -5.00 -14.30
N LEU A 138 8.23 -5.62 -13.87
CA LEU A 138 8.95 -6.61 -14.68
C LEU A 138 8.10 -7.85 -14.96
N PHE A 139 7.36 -8.34 -13.96
CA PHE A 139 6.39 -9.44 -14.13
C PHE A 139 5.30 -9.07 -15.15
N LEU A 140 4.70 -7.88 -15.04
CA LEU A 140 3.65 -7.43 -15.97
C LEU A 140 4.16 -7.28 -17.41
N ALA A 141 5.36 -6.71 -17.57
CA ALA A 141 5.99 -6.56 -18.87
C ALA A 141 6.28 -7.92 -19.51
N GLU A 142 6.69 -8.90 -18.71
CA GLU A 142 6.95 -10.23 -19.22
C GLU A 142 5.68 -11.01 -19.57
N LEU A 143 4.60 -10.87 -18.78
CA LEU A 143 3.29 -11.43 -19.15
C LEU A 143 2.81 -10.87 -20.49
N ALA A 144 2.91 -9.56 -20.70
CA ALA A 144 2.53 -8.95 -21.98
C ALA A 144 3.37 -9.45 -23.17
N GLN A 145 4.65 -9.76 -22.95
CA GLN A 145 5.51 -10.33 -24.00
C GLN A 145 5.19 -11.80 -24.32
N ASN A 146 4.83 -12.60 -23.33
CA ASN A 146 4.58 -14.03 -23.52
C ASN A 146 3.13 -14.35 -23.91
N TYR A 147 2.18 -13.47 -23.58
CA TYR A 147 0.76 -13.61 -23.89
C TYR A 147 0.21 -12.42 -24.68
N PRO A 148 0.83 -12.01 -25.81
CA PRO A 148 0.48 -10.77 -26.52
C PRO A 148 -0.94 -10.78 -27.12
N ASP A 149 -1.52 -11.96 -27.34
CA ASP A 149 -2.88 -12.11 -27.89
C ASP A 149 -3.98 -11.78 -26.88
N ILE A 150 -3.67 -11.83 -25.58
CA ILE A 150 -4.64 -11.62 -24.49
C ILE A 150 -4.22 -10.54 -23.48
N VAL A 151 -2.93 -10.24 -23.33
CA VAL A 151 -2.42 -9.24 -22.38
C VAL A 151 -1.90 -8.01 -23.12
N THR A 152 -2.39 -6.83 -22.74
CA THR A 152 -1.85 -5.53 -23.17
C THR A 152 -1.45 -4.71 -21.96
N LEU A 153 -0.19 -4.27 -21.91
CA LEU A 153 0.31 -3.36 -20.89
C LEU A 153 0.13 -1.91 -21.36
N ILE A 154 -0.60 -1.11 -20.58
CA ILE A 154 -1.00 0.26 -20.91
C ILE A 154 -0.39 1.21 -19.89
N THR A 155 0.32 2.23 -20.36
CA THR A 155 0.74 3.36 -19.52
C THR A 155 -0.41 4.36 -19.42
N ILE A 156 -0.91 4.62 -18.20
CA ILE A 156 -2.05 5.52 -17.96
C ILE A 156 -1.65 6.92 -17.49
N GLY A 157 -0.36 7.14 -17.25
CA GLY A 157 0.18 8.41 -16.81
C GLY A 157 1.44 8.24 -15.99
N LYS A 158 1.86 9.34 -15.36
CA LYS A 158 3.02 9.38 -14.47
C LYS A 158 2.63 9.91 -13.09
N THR A 159 3.32 9.41 -12.08
CA THR A 159 3.21 9.89 -10.71
C THR A 159 3.94 11.21 -10.49
N HIS A 160 3.87 11.77 -9.27
CA HIS A 160 4.56 13.02 -8.93
C HIS A 160 6.08 12.86 -9.01
N GLU A 161 6.61 11.74 -8.52
CA GLU A 161 8.05 11.42 -8.61
C GLU A 161 8.43 10.79 -9.98
N ASN A 162 7.60 11.01 -11.02
CA ASN A 162 7.87 10.64 -12.41
C ASN A 162 8.00 9.13 -12.68
N ARG A 163 7.28 8.28 -11.94
CA ARG A 163 7.14 6.85 -12.24
C ARG A 163 5.98 6.62 -13.19
N GLU A 164 6.17 5.77 -14.18
CA GLU A 164 5.07 5.34 -15.06
C GLU A 164 3.98 4.63 -14.23
N MET A 165 2.73 4.71 -14.64
CA MET A 165 1.62 3.96 -14.06
C MET A 165 1.12 2.95 -15.06
N TYR A 166 1.12 1.67 -14.68
CA TYR A 166 0.78 0.56 -15.57
C TYR A 166 -0.58 -0.04 -15.24
N MET A 167 -1.46 -0.04 -16.23
CA MET A 167 -2.70 -0.81 -16.24
C MET A 167 -2.56 -1.99 -17.19
N VAL A 168 -3.07 -3.14 -16.79
CA VAL A 168 -3.06 -4.37 -17.57
C VAL A 168 -4.45 -4.58 -18.12
N LYS A 169 -4.58 -4.61 -19.44
CA LYS A 169 -5.78 -5.08 -20.11
C LYS A 169 -5.63 -6.58 -20.38
N ILE A 170 -6.60 -7.38 -19.95
CA ILE A 170 -6.69 -8.81 -20.27
C ILE A 170 -7.99 -9.03 -21.04
N SER A 171 -7.88 -9.44 -22.30
CA SER A 171 -9.02 -9.58 -23.20
C SER A 171 -8.77 -10.66 -24.25
N ASN A 172 -9.64 -11.66 -24.32
CA ASN A 172 -9.57 -12.66 -25.39
C ASN A 172 -10.26 -12.15 -26.65
N SER A 173 -9.52 -11.52 -27.55
CA SER A 173 -10.06 -10.93 -28.80
C SER A 173 -10.50 -11.96 -29.84
N GLN A 174 -10.16 -13.25 -29.66
CA GLN A 174 -10.51 -14.31 -30.61
C GLN A 174 -11.95 -14.82 -30.46
N THR A 175 -12.66 -14.41 -29.42
CA THR A 175 -14.08 -14.77 -29.24
C THR A 175 -14.99 -13.83 -30.04
N SER A 176 -16.07 -14.37 -30.59
CA SER A 176 -16.96 -13.74 -31.58
C SER A 176 -17.76 -12.49 -31.14
N ASN A 177 -17.63 -12.02 -29.89
CA ASN A 177 -18.35 -10.84 -29.40
C ASN A 177 -17.47 -9.58 -29.44
N ALA A 178 -17.75 -8.70 -30.40
CA ALA A 178 -17.04 -7.44 -30.61
C ALA A 178 -17.22 -6.40 -29.47
N THR A 179 -18.13 -6.63 -28.53
CA THR A 179 -18.40 -5.73 -27.40
C THR A 179 -18.56 -6.54 -26.11
N LYS A 180 -17.48 -6.67 -25.34
CA LYS A 180 -17.48 -7.26 -24.00
C LYS A 180 -17.70 -6.19 -22.95
N ASN A 181 -18.35 -6.55 -21.85
CA ASN A 181 -18.39 -5.69 -20.67
C ASN A 181 -16.99 -5.65 -20.03
N ALA A 182 -16.65 -4.51 -19.45
CA ALA A 182 -15.36 -4.32 -18.80
C ALA A 182 -15.48 -4.33 -17.27
N ILE A 183 -14.52 -4.96 -16.60
CA ILE A 183 -14.32 -4.87 -15.15
C ILE A 183 -13.03 -4.09 -14.90
N LEU A 184 -13.12 -3.05 -14.07
CA LEU A 184 -11.96 -2.32 -13.56
C LEU A 184 -11.65 -2.81 -12.14
N VAL A 185 -10.39 -3.18 -11.90
CA VAL A 185 -9.88 -3.54 -10.58
C VAL A 185 -8.64 -2.69 -10.31
N ASP A 186 -8.66 -1.88 -9.26
CA ASP A 186 -7.47 -1.17 -8.78
C ASP A 186 -7.01 -1.71 -7.43
N GLY A 187 -5.77 -1.40 -7.06
CA GLY A 187 -5.18 -1.81 -5.81
C GLY A 187 -4.04 -0.87 -5.42
N GLY A 188 -3.75 -0.83 -4.12
CA GLY A 188 -2.65 -0.01 -3.61
C GLY A 188 -2.86 1.50 -3.79
N ILE A 189 -4.11 1.98 -3.78
CA ILE A 189 -4.38 3.43 -3.69
C ILE A 189 -3.78 4.01 -2.39
N HIS A 190 -3.81 3.23 -1.31
CA HIS A 190 -3.02 3.48 -0.11
C HIS A 190 -1.79 2.60 -0.09
N ALA A 191 -0.64 3.22 0.12
CA ALA A 191 0.65 2.55 -0.04
C ALA A 191 0.90 1.39 0.94
N ARG A 192 0.54 1.54 2.22
CA ARG A 192 0.75 0.51 3.26
C ARG A 192 -0.06 -0.77 3.09
N GLU A 193 -1.10 -0.76 2.25
CA GLU A 193 -2.08 -1.85 2.09
C GLU A 193 -1.56 -2.92 1.10
N TRP A 194 -0.38 -3.50 1.40
CA TRP A 194 0.39 -4.38 0.50
C TRP A 194 -0.36 -5.62 -0.02
N ILE A 195 -1.39 -6.05 0.68
CA ILE A 195 -2.24 -7.18 0.25
C ILE A 195 -3.02 -6.88 -1.04
N ALA A 196 -3.40 -5.62 -1.30
CA ALA A 196 -4.17 -5.28 -2.49
C ALA A 196 -3.33 -5.43 -3.78
N PRO A 197 -2.10 -4.88 -3.89
CA PRO A 197 -1.21 -5.19 -5.02
C PRO A 197 -0.90 -6.68 -5.19
N ALA A 198 -0.65 -7.39 -4.08
CA ALA A 198 -0.39 -8.83 -4.13
C ALA A 198 -1.58 -9.61 -4.72
N PHE A 199 -2.80 -9.33 -4.26
CA PHE A 199 -4.02 -9.93 -4.80
C PHE A 199 -4.23 -9.57 -6.28
N ASN A 200 -4.04 -8.31 -6.67
CA ASN A 200 -4.24 -7.90 -8.06
C ASN A 200 -3.26 -8.61 -9.02
N THR A 201 -2.00 -8.78 -8.62
CA THR A 201 -1.04 -9.54 -9.43
C THR A 201 -1.35 -11.04 -9.47
N TRP A 202 -1.90 -11.61 -8.38
CA TRP A 202 -2.39 -12.98 -8.37
C TRP A 202 -3.60 -13.16 -9.29
N LEU A 203 -4.56 -12.23 -9.25
CA LEU A 203 -5.72 -12.24 -10.15
C LEU A 203 -5.28 -12.17 -11.62
N ILE A 204 -4.28 -11.34 -11.94
CA ILE A 204 -3.69 -11.30 -13.29
C ILE A 204 -3.11 -12.66 -13.68
N HIS A 205 -2.34 -13.30 -12.80
CA HIS A 205 -1.82 -14.65 -13.04
C HIS A 205 -2.95 -15.66 -13.31
N GLU A 206 -4.00 -15.68 -12.48
CA GLU A 206 -5.11 -16.61 -12.66
C GLU A 206 -5.84 -16.41 -13.99
N LEU A 207 -6.05 -15.16 -14.39
CA LEU A 207 -6.72 -14.85 -15.66
C LEU A 207 -5.86 -15.21 -16.88
N VAL A 208 -4.54 -15.14 -16.78
CA VAL A 208 -3.62 -15.32 -17.92
C VAL A 208 -3.05 -16.74 -17.97
N GLU A 209 -2.35 -17.17 -16.94
CA GLU A 209 -1.64 -18.46 -16.90
C GLU A 209 -2.57 -19.63 -16.53
N ASN A 210 -3.66 -19.37 -15.78
CA ASN A 210 -4.65 -20.38 -15.39
C ASN A 210 -5.98 -20.26 -16.17
N TYR A 211 -5.96 -19.62 -17.35
CA TYR A 211 -7.15 -19.40 -18.19
C TYR A 211 -8.01 -20.65 -18.39
N ALA A 212 -7.39 -21.82 -18.62
CA ALA A 212 -8.09 -23.07 -18.90
C ALA A 212 -9.01 -23.54 -17.77
N ALA A 213 -8.76 -23.12 -16.52
CA ALA A 213 -9.63 -23.43 -15.40
C ALA A 213 -10.95 -22.63 -15.45
N HIS A 214 -10.91 -21.42 -16.00
CA HIS A 214 -12.02 -20.45 -15.93
C HIS A 214 -12.19 -19.59 -17.21
N PRO A 215 -12.39 -20.22 -18.40
CA PRO A 215 -12.43 -19.49 -19.67
C PRO A 215 -13.55 -18.44 -19.73
N GLN A 216 -14.66 -18.66 -19.02
CA GLN A 216 -15.81 -17.75 -18.97
C GLN A 216 -15.46 -16.34 -18.48
N TYR A 217 -14.36 -16.17 -17.73
CA TYR A 217 -13.94 -14.87 -17.23
C TYR A 217 -13.27 -14.01 -18.30
N LEU A 218 -12.70 -14.58 -19.38
CA LEU A 218 -12.17 -13.79 -20.50
C LEU A 218 -13.04 -13.86 -21.74
N ASP A 219 -13.88 -14.88 -21.88
CA ASP A 219 -14.74 -15.02 -23.06
C ASP A 219 -15.85 -13.97 -23.09
N ASN A 220 -16.33 -13.54 -21.92
CA ASN A 220 -17.46 -12.61 -21.80
C ASN A 220 -17.08 -11.21 -21.28
N LEU A 221 -15.87 -11.06 -20.74
CA LEU A 221 -15.44 -9.86 -20.04
C LEU A 221 -14.04 -9.41 -20.49
N ASP A 222 -13.86 -8.10 -20.51
CA ASP A 222 -12.54 -7.48 -20.54
C ASP A 222 -12.15 -7.06 -19.12
N TRP A 223 -10.91 -7.34 -18.73
CA TRP A 223 -10.38 -6.91 -17.44
C TRP A 223 -9.39 -5.78 -17.63
N TYR A 224 -9.55 -4.72 -16.85
CA TYR A 224 -8.60 -3.63 -16.71
C TYR A 224 -8.14 -3.64 -15.26
N ILE A 225 -6.88 -4.00 -15.02
CA ILE A 225 -6.35 -4.14 -13.69
C ILE A 225 -5.21 -3.14 -13.50
N LEU A 226 -5.30 -2.29 -12.48
CA LEU A 226 -4.25 -1.37 -12.05
C LEU A 226 -3.67 -1.90 -10.73
N PRO A 227 -2.59 -2.71 -10.74
CA PRO A 227 -2.12 -3.39 -9.53
C PRO A 227 -1.62 -2.44 -8.45
N VAL A 228 -0.98 -1.34 -8.86
CA VAL A 228 -0.42 -0.32 -7.96
C VAL A 228 -0.85 1.06 -8.43
N MET A 229 -1.92 1.59 -7.84
CA MET A 229 -2.46 2.91 -8.14
C MET A 229 -1.62 4.06 -7.58
N ASN A 230 -0.86 3.82 -6.51
CA ASN A 230 0.04 4.80 -5.88
C ASN A 230 1.51 4.33 -5.89
N PRO A 231 2.21 4.30 -7.05
CA PRO A 231 3.58 3.80 -7.12
C PRO A 231 4.56 4.53 -6.20
N ASP A 232 4.49 5.86 -6.10
CA ASP A 232 5.42 6.62 -5.26
C ASP A 232 5.27 6.27 -3.78
N GLY A 233 4.02 6.24 -3.29
CA GLY A 233 3.75 5.84 -1.93
C GLY A 233 4.16 4.39 -1.67
N TYR A 234 3.86 3.47 -2.61
CA TYR A 234 4.20 2.06 -2.49
C TYR A 234 5.71 1.85 -2.35
N VAL A 235 6.50 2.47 -3.24
CA VAL A 235 7.98 2.44 -3.14
C VAL A 235 8.46 3.02 -1.81
N TYR A 236 7.93 4.16 -1.39
CA TYR A 236 8.28 4.78 -0.10
C TYR A 236 7.94 3.88 1.09
N SER A 237 6.89 3.06 0.99
CA SER A 237 6.54 2.10 2.05
C SER A 237 7.49 0.91 2.16
N PHE A 238 8.18 0.55 1.08
CA PHE A 238 9.23 -0.48 1.12
C PHE A 238 10.55 0.09 1.66
N ALA A 239 10.89 1.32 1.26
CA ALA A 239 12.21 1.90 1.50
C ALA A 239 12.33 2.72 2.81
N ASP A 240 11.31 3.47 3.19
CA ASP A 240 11.44 4.54 4.19
C ASP A 240 10.42 4.46 5.34
N ASP A 241 9.13 4.29 5.04
CA ASP A 241 8.07 4.27 6.05
C ASP A 241 7.00 3.22 5.71
N ARG A 242 7.10 2.05 6.35
CA ARG A 242 6.19 0.92 6.14
C ARG A 242 4.71 1.26 6.27
N LEU A 243 4.35 2.23 7.12
CA LEU A 243 2.97 2.62 7.36
C LEU A 243 2.55 3.86 6.58
N TRP A 244 3.35 4.29 5.60
CA TRP A 244 2.98 5.36 4.70
C TRP A 244 1.71 5.03 3.92
N ARG A 245 0.74 5.96 3.91
CA ARG A 245 -0.57 5.76 3.29
C ARG A 245 -0.75 6.57 1.99
N LYS A 246 -0.28 7.82 2.00
CA LYS A 246 -0.63 8.86 1.02
C LYS A 246 0.18 8.74 -0.28
N ASN A 247 -0.08 9.62 -1.25
CA ASN A 247 0.89 9.84 -2.34
C ASN A 247 2.14 10.58 -1.83
N ARG A 248 3.05 10.95 -2.74
CA ARG A 248 4.31 11.68 -2.42
C ARG A 248 4.35 13.11 -2.94
N ASN A 249 3.22 13.67 -3.33
CA ASN A 249 3.16 15.06 -3.77
C ASN A 249 3.48 16.01 -2.60
N PRO A 250 4.48 16.91 -2.70
CA PRO A 250 4.70 17.93 -1.71
C PRO A 250 3.48 18.84 -1.66
N VAL A 251 3.03 19.16 -0.44
CA VAL A 251 1.97 20.14 -0.21
C VAL A 251 2.54 21.34 0.52
N ASN A 252 1.92 22.51 0.38
CA ASN A 252 2.34 23.70 1.11
C ASN A 252 2.15 23.45 2.62
N GLY A 253 3.24 23.44 3.38
CA GLY A 253 3.23 23.21 4.83
C GLY A 253 4.17 22.08 5.28
N PRO A 254 4.02 21.58 6.52
CA PRO A 254 4.93 20.57 7.08
C PRO A 254 4.63 19.15 6.59
N CYS A 255 3.56 18.96 5.81
CA CYS A 255 3.07 17.64 5.41
C CYS A 255 3.52 17.31 3.98
N VAL A 256 3.73 16.02 3.72
CA VAL A 256 3.95 15.48 2.37
C VAL A 256 2.83 14.52 2.05
N GLY A 257 2.30 14.61 0.84
CA GLY A 257 1.29 13.71 0.31
C GLY A 257 -0.15 14.06 0.67
N ILE A 258 -1.07 13.58 -0.17
CA ILE A 258 -2.53 13.68 -0.05
C ILE A 258 -3.10 12.25 0.02
N ASP A 259 -4.20 12.06 0.76
CA ASP A 259 -4.95 10.80 0.68
C ASP A 259 -5.69 10.76 -0.66
N LEU A 260 -5.27 9.83 -1.53
CA LEU A 260 -5.81 9.67 -2.88
C LEU A 260 -7.30 9.30 -2.87
N ASN A 261 -7.76 8.55 -1.86
CA ASN A 261 -9.16 8.18 -1.69
C ASN A 261 -10.00 9.25 -0.97
N ARG A 262 -9.47 10.47 -0.83
CA ARG A 262 -10.19 11.68 -0.42
C ARG A 262 -10.06 12.80 -1.45
N ASN A 263 -9.55 12.49 -2.64
CA ASN A 263 -9.23 13.47 -3.69
C ASN A 263 -10.06 13.29 -4.98
N PHE A 264 -11.07 12.41 -4.96
CA PHE A 264 -12.04 12.33 -6.05
C PHE A 264 -12.98 13.53 -6.04
N GLY A 265 -13.46 13.94 -7.22
CA GLY A 265 -14.39 15.07 -7.40
C GLY A 265 -15.83 14.80 -6.92
N PHE A 266 -16.00 13.96 -5.90
CA PHE A 266 -17.29 13.56 -5.34
C PHE A 266 -17.31 13.89 -3.85
N HIS A 267 -18.24 14.77 -3.43
CA HIS A 267 -18.27 15.32 -2.06
C HIS A 267 -16.89 15.83 -1.59
N TRP A 268 -16.14 16.41 -2.52
CA TRP A 268 -14.78 16.89 -2.30
C TRP A 268 -14.77 18.05 -1.30
N ASN A 269 -13.75 18.10 -0.44
CA ASN A 269 -13.60 19.11 0.60
C ASN A 269 -14.75 19.11 1.66
N GLY A 270 -15.42 17.97 1.87
CA GLY A 270 -16.19 17.73 3.09
C GLY A 270 -15.28 17.76 4.34
N LYS A 271 -15.82 17.47 5.53
CA LYS A 271 -15.01 17.40 6.77
C LYS A 271 -13.77 16.52 6.54
N GLY A 272 -12.62 17.17 6.44
CA GLY A 272 -11.38 16.56 5.97
C GLY A 272 -10.18 17.39 6.41
N ARG A 273 -9.05 16.71 6.61
CA ARG A 273 -7.99 17.12 7.54
C ARG A 273 -6.83 17.81 6.84
N ILE A 274 -6.11 18.67 7.58
CA ILE A 274 -4.97 19.51 7.16
C ILE A 274 -3.89 18.76 6.35
N CYS A 275 -3.66 17.47 6.64
CA CYS A 275 -2.64 16.66 5.95
C CYS A 275 -3.21 15.51 5.10
N TRP A 276 -4.52 15.49 4.85
CA TRP A 276 -5.22 14.46 4.09
C TRP A 276 -5.76 14.98 2.76
N GLN A 277 -5.91 16.30 2.62
CA GLN A 277 -6.45 16.95 1.44
C GLN A 277 -5.47 17.99 0.87
N ARG A 278 -5.67 18.35 -0.40
CA ARG A 278 -5.06 19.53 -0.99
C ARG A 278 -5.76 20.75 -0.38
N MET A 279 -5.02 21.59 0.35
CA MET A 279 -5.49 22.92 0.75
C MET A 279 -5.64 23.82 -0.49
#